data_AF-A0A6I8LWP3-F1
#
_entry.id   AF-A0A6I8LWP3-F1
#
_cell.length_a   1.000
_cell.length_b   1.000
_cell.length_c   1.000
_cell.angle_alpha   90.00
_cell.angle_beta   90.00
_cell.angle_gamma   90.00
#
_symmetry.space_group_name_H-M   'P 1'
#
loop_
_entity.id
_entity.type
_entity.pdbx_description
1 polymer ?
#
loop_
_entity_poly.entity_id
_entity_poly.type
_entity_poly.pdbx_seq_one_letter_code
_entity_poly.pdbx_strand_id
1 'polypeptide(L)'
;MTFDPNDITGHGYRVYPESLRKAADDVTTAAELVVTFAQQDLAGTLLGEFDLGLPGTLTTIMPNRNGAGTVEQYNRAIETIRGISTKNAETLQQLAHALQTAASYYEQQDAAEHERLKKLEGGLP
;
A
#
# COMPACT_ATOMS: atom_id res chain seq x y z
N MET A 1 7.00 -27.06 7.86
CA MET A 1 7.62 -25.97 8.63
C MET A 1 6.90 -25.92 9.96
N THR A 2 7.59 -26.35 11.02
CA THR A 2 7.03 -26.47 12.37
C THR A 2 7.51 -25.25 13.14
N PHE A 3 6.59 -24.44 13.65
CA PHE A 3 6.92 -23.29 14.51
C PHE A 3 7.45 -23.83 15.85
N ASP A 4 8.71 -23.55 16.18
CA ASP A 4 9.31 -23.86 17.47
C ASP A 4 9.28 -22.60 18.36
N PRO A 5 8.53 -22.60 19.47
CA PRO A 5 8.41 -21.45 20.36
C PRO A 5 9.70 -21.13 21.15
N ASN A 6 10.72 -21.98 21.11
CA ASN A 6 12.00 -21.71 21.76
C ASN A 6 13.00 -20.91 20.90
N ASP A 7 12.75 -20.79 19.59
CA ASP A 7 13.54 -19.94 18.67
C ASP A 7 13.27 -18.43 18.88
N ILE A 8 12.36 -18.09 19.80
CA ILE A 8 11.92 -16.74 20.14
C ILE A 8 12.84 -16.09 21.21
N THR A 9 13.78 -16.84 21.79
CA THR A 9 14.51 -16.43 23.00
C THR A 9 15.73 -15.51 22.77
N GLY A 10 16.12 -15.18 21.53
CA GLY A 10 17.32 -14.39 21.25
C GLY A 10 17.13 -12.99 20.65
N HIS A 11 16.01 -12.75 19.96
CA HIS A 11 15.83 -11.55 19.12
C HIS A 11 14.43 -10.91 19.21
N GLY A 12 13.59 -11.38 20.14
CA GLY A 12 12.13 -11.33 20.01
C GLY A 12 11.43 -9.96 20.08
N TYR A 13 12.05 -8.89 20.57
CA TYR A 13 11.28 -7.69 20.95
C TYR A 13 11.71 -6.36 20.32
N ARG A 14 13.02 -6.10 20.10
CA ARG A 14 13.47 -4.88 19.40
C ARG A 14 13.23 -4.91 17.89
N VAL A 15 13.18 -6.10 17.29
CA VAL A 15 13.07 -6.27 15.83
C VAL A 15 11.64 -5.98 15.34
N TYR A 16 10.64 -6.12 16.21
CA TYR A 16 9.23 -6.02 15.81
C TYR A 16 8.80 -4.58 15.43
N PRO A 17 9.10 -3.53 16.22
CA PRO A 17 8.76 -2.15 15.85
C PRO A 17 9.55 -1.67 14.62
N GLU A 18 10.84 -2.01 14.52
CA GLU A 18 11.66 -1.65 13.35
C GLU A 18 11.16 -2.33 12.07
N SER A 19 10.76 -3.61 12.15
CA SER A 19 10.18 -4.33 11.01
C SER A 19 8.82 -3.75 10.60
N LEU A 20 7.99 -3.34 11.58
CA LEU A 20 6.72 -2.67 11.31
C LEU A 20 6.91 -1.30 10.67
N ARG A 21 7.90 -0.51 11.13
CA ARG A 21 8.26 0.77 10.53
C ARG A 21 8.77 0.59 9.10
N LYS A 22 9.68 -0.37 8.88
CA LYS A 22 10.16 -0.71 7.54
C LYS A 22 9.02 -1.14 6.61
N ALA A 23 8.11 -1.99 7.09
CA ALA A 23 6.94 -2.38 6.32
C ALA A 23 6.02 -1.18 6.00
N ALA A 24 5.86 -0.25 6.94
CA ALA A 24 5.11 0.98 6.70
C ALA A 24 5.77 1.86 5.63
N ASP A 25 7.10 1.98 5.64
CA ASP A 25 7.87 2.73 4.65
C ASP A 25 7.78 2.09 3.25
N ASP A 26 7.89 0.76 3.17
CA ASP A 26 7.74 0.00 1.93
C ASP A 26 6.32 0.18 1.35
N VAL A 27 5.28 0.09 2.20
CA VAL A 27 3.88 0.31 1.81
C VAL A 27 3.63 1.74 1.37
N THR A 28 4.25 2.73 2.04
CA THR A 28 4.15 4.15 1.67
C THR A 28 4.75 4.38 0.28
N THR A 29 5.95 3.83 0.04
CA THR A 29 6.62 3.89 -1.27
C THR A 29 5.76 3.24 -2.35
N ALA A 30 5.15 2.09 -2.07
CA ALA A 30 4.23 1.43 -3.01
C ALA A 30 2.99 2.29 -3.29
N ALA A 31 2.42 2.94 -2.28
CA ALA A 31 1.30 3.86 -2.45
C ALA A 31 1.67 5.04 -3.35
N GLU A 32 2.85 5.64 -3.16
CA GLU A 32 3.35 6.74 -4.00
C GLU A 32 3.53 6.32 -5.46
N LEU A 33 4.05 5.12 -5.71
CA LEU A 33 4.16 4.58 -7.07
C LEU A 33 2.78 4.43 -7.73
N VAL A 34 1.79 3.93 -6.99
CA VAL A 34 0.41 3.76 -7.50
C VAL A 34 -0.24 5.12 -7.78
N VAL A 35 -0.03 6.12 -6.92
CA VAL A 35 -0.51 7.49 -7.16
C VAL A 35 0.15 8.09 -8.39
N THR A 36 1.47 7.95 -8.51
CA THR A 36 2.24 8.47 -9.63
C THR A 36 1.76 7.86 -10.95
N PHE A 37 1.59 6.54 -10.98
CA PHE A 37 1.02 5.84 -12.13
C PHE A 37 -0.38 6.35 -12.48
N ALA A 38 -1.25 6.54 -11.49
CA ALA A 38 -2.63 7.01 -11.69
C ALA A 38 -2.71 8.48 -12.16
N GLN A 39 -1.85 9.35 -11.64
CA GLN A 39 -1.93 10.79 -11.84
C GLN A 39 -1.07 11.29 -13.00
N GLN A 40 0.06 10.64 -13.27
CA GLN A 40 1.04 11.09 -14.26
C GLN A 40 1.03 10.16 -15.48
N ASP A 41 1.30 8.87 -15.29
CA ASP A 41 1.48 7.95 -16.41
C ASP A 41 0.18 7.75 -17.19
N LEU A 42 -0.90 7.40 -16.49
CA LEU A 42 -2.21 7.18 -17.13
C LEU A 42 -2.87 8.47 -17.62
N ALA A 43 -2.56 9.62 -17.02
CA ALA A 43 -3.05 10.90 -17.54
C ALA A 43 -2.42 11.23 -18.89
N GLY A 44 -1.14 10.88 -19.08
CA GLY A 44 -0.42 11.05 -20.34
C GLY A 44 -0.88 10.12 -21.46
N THR A 45 -1.68 9.09 -21.18
CA THR A 45 -2.21 8.16 -22.18
C THR A 45 -3.58 8.52 -22.73
N LEU A 46 -4.23 9.57 -22.21
CA LEU A 46 -5.54 10.00 -22.69
C LEU A 46 -5.47 10.39 -24.17
N LEU A 47 -6.46 9.94 -24.93
CA LEU A 47 -6.55 10.21 -26.36
C LEU A 47 -7.33 11.50 -26.60
N GLY A 48 -6.82 12.34 -27.50
CA GLY A 48 -7.52 13.50 -28.03
C GLY A 48 -8.72 13.09 -28.89
N GLU A 49 -9.64 14.03 -29.11
CA GLU A 49 -10.92 13.82 -29.82
C GLU A 49 -10.74 13.20 -31.22
N PHE A 50 -9.56 13.37 -31.83
CA PHE A 50 -9.22 12.91 -33.18
C PHE A 50 -8.13 11.81 -33.23
N ASP A 51 -7.65 11.31 -32.09
CA ASP A 51 -6.49 10.40 -32.04
C ASP A 51 -6.81 8.94 -32.42
N LEU A 52 -8.09 8.54 -32.46
CA LEU A 52 -8.52 7.27 -33.06
C LEU A 52 -9.21 7.54 -34.40
N GLY A 53 -8.51 7.16 -35.47
CA GLY A 53 -9.03 7.24 -36.82
C GLY A 53 -10.35 6.48 -36.98
N LEU A 54 -11.36 7.26 -37.37
CA LEU A 54 -12.70 6.88 -37.85
C LEU A 54 -13.72 6.41 -36.78
N PRO A 55 -14.78 7.20 -36.54
CA PRO A 55 -15.97 6.75 -35.83
C PRO A 55 -16.53 5.47 -36.45
N GLY A 56 -16.75 4.43 -35.63
CA GLY A 56 -17.45 3.21 -36.05
C GLY A 56 -16.57 2.00 -36.40
N THR A 57 -15.25 2.08 -36.26
CA THR A 57 -14.39 0.90 -36.46
C THR A 57 -14.48 -0.03 -35.24
N LEU A 58 -15.09 -1.20 -35.42
CA LEU A 58 -15.14 -2.25 -34.40
C LEU A 58 -13.69 -2.68 -34.07
N THR A 59 -13.28 -2.53 -32.82
CA THR A 59 -11.99 -2.99 -32.31
C THR A 59 -12.20 -4.02 -31.20
N THR A 60 -11.32 -5.02 -31.14
CA THR A 60 -11.31 -6.00 -30.06
C THR A 60 -10.76 -5.34 -28.80
N ILE A 61 -11.62 -5.08 -27.83
CA ILE A 61 -11.27 -4.40 -26.56
C ILE A 61 -10.73 -5.41 -25.55
N MET A 62 -11.24 -6.65 -25.58
CA MET A 62 -10.82 -7.79 -24.75
C MET A 62 -11.03 -9.11 -25.51
N PRO A 63 -10.42 -10.24 -25.10
CA PRO A 63 -10.79 -11.56 -25.63
C PRO A 63 -12.31 -11.74 -25.53
N ASN A 64 -12.96 -11.98 -26.67
CA ASN A 64 -14.42 -12.12 -26.83
C ASN A 64 -15.26 -10.83 -26.67
N ARG A 65 -14.69 -9.62 -26.76
CA ARG A 65 -15.46 -8.36 -26.83
C ARG A 65 -15.04 -7.49 -28.01
N ASN A 66 -15.93 -7.35 -28.99
CA ASN A 66 -15.81 -6.43 -30.12
C ASN A 66 -16.83 -5.29 -29.95
N GLY A 67 -16.37 -4.04 -30.02
CA GLY A 67 -17.23 -2.85 -29.94
C GLY A 67 -16.64 -1.69 -30.73
N ALA A 68 -17.44 -0.66 -31.02
CA ALA A 68 -16.93 0.59 -31.55
C ALA A 68 -16.10 1.25 -30.44
N GLY A 69 -14.79 1.00 -30.44
CA GLY A 69 -13.87 1.55 -29.46
C GLY A 69 -13.70 3.03 -29.74
N THR A 70 -14.60 3.86 -29.22
CA THR A 70 -14.50 5.32 -29.35
C THR A 70 -13.43 5.83 -28.38
N VAL A 71 -12.84 6.98 -28.71
CA VAL A 71 -11.98 7.78 -27.80
C VAL A 71 -12.63 7.89 -26.42
N GLU A 72 -13.96 8.07 -26.37
CA GLU A 72 -14.74 8.14 -25.14
C GLU A 72 -14.66 6.86 -24.29
N GLN A 73 -14.81 5.67 -24.89
CA GLN A 73 -14.74 4.41 -24.15
C GLN A 73 -13.33 4.14 -23.60
N TYR A 74 -12.30 4.46 -24.39
CA TYR A 74 -10.91 4.35 -23.95
C TYR A 74 -10.63 5.31 -22.78
N ASN A 75 -10.94 6.60 -22.96
CA ASN A 75 -10.72 7.60 -21.91
C ASN A 75 -11.53 7.27 -20.64
N ARG A 76 -12.76 6.74 -20.78
CA ARG A 76 -13.55 6.26 -19.63
C ARG A 76 -12.92 5.08 -18.91
N ALA A 77 -12.31 4.14 -19.64
CA ALA A 77 -11.59 3.03 -19.05
C ALA A 77 -10.35 3.53 -18.29
N ILE A 78 -9.59 4.45 -18.88
CA ILE A 78 -8.45 5.11 -18.23
C ILE A 78 -8.90 5.82 -16.94
N GLU A 79 -9.95 6.65 -17.00
CA GLU A 79 -10.51 7.32 -15.82
C GLU A 79 -10.95 6.33 -14.72
N THR A 80 -11.54 5.20 -15.11
CA THR A 80 -11.93 4.14 -14.16
C THR A 80 -10.70 3.56 -13.46
N ILE A 81 -9.64 3.25 -14.22
CA ILE A 81 -8.39 2.72 -13.67
C ILE A 81 -7.72 3.75 -12.76
N ARG A 82 -7.70 5.03 -13.15
CA ARG A 82 -7.16 6.13 -12.34
C ARG A 82 -7.92 6.27 -11.00
N GLY A 83 -9.24 6.21 -11.05
CA GLY A 83 -10.10 6.29 -9.86
C GLY A 83 -9.88 5.11 -8.90
N ILE A 84 -9.79 3.88 -9.42
CA ILE A 84 -9.50 2.69 -8.60
C ILE A 84 -8.08 2.78 -8.01
N SER A 85 -7.10 3.17 -8.82
CA SER A 85 -5.70 3.26 -8.37
C SER A 85 -5.52 4.30 -7.27
N THR A 86 -6.21 5.44 -7.36
CA THR A 86 -6.21 6.47 -6.31
C THR A 86 -6.77 5.92 -5.00
N LYS A 87 -7.93 5.24 -5.03
CA LYS A 87 -8.52 4.62 -3.83
C LYS A 87 -7.65 3.54 -3.22
N ASN A 88 -6.98 2.74 -4.06
CA ASN A 88 -6.04 1.72 -3.59
C ASN A 88 -4.84 2.37 -2.90
N ALA A 89 -4.31 3.46 -3.43
CA ALA A 89 -3.24 4.19 -2.78
C ALA A 89 -3.65 4.78 -1.43
N GLU A 90 -4.85 5.36 -1.32
CA GLU A 90 -5.40 5.82 -0.02
C GLU A 90 -5.49 4.67 1.00
N THR A 91 -5.92 3.49 0.54
CA THR A 91 -6.00 2.29 1.39
C THR A 91 -4.61 1.84 1.87
N LEU A 92 -3.61 1.89 0.99
CA LEU A 92 -2.21 1.58 1.35
C LEU A 92 -1.65 2.61 2.35
N GLN A 93 -1.97 3.90 2.20
CA GLN A 93 -1.59 4.92 3.17
C GLN A 93 -2.21 4.68 4.56
N GLN A 94 -3.50 4.28 4.60
CA GLN A 94 -4.15 3.90 5.86
C GLN A 94 -3.47 2.69 6.52
N LEU A 95 -3.07 1.70 5.72
CA LEU A 95 -2.32 0.55 6.21
C LEU A 95 -0.96 0.96 6.78
N ALA A 96 -0.19 1.79 6.06
CA ALA A 96 1.09 2.31 6.54
C ALA A 96 0.93 3.06 7.87
N HIS A 97 -0.11 3.88 8.01
CA HIS A 97 -0.41 4.59 9.25
C HIS A 97 -0.75 3.63 10.40
N ALA A 98 -1.53 2.57 10.13
CA ALA A 98 -1.84 1.54 11.12
C ALA A 98 -0.57 0.80 11.59
N LEU A 99 0.35 0.49 10.68
CA LEU A 99 1.63 -0.16 10.99
C LEU A 99 2.54 0.73 11.86
N GLN A 100 2.64 2.03 11.56
CA GLN A 100 3.38 2.99 12.39
C GLN A 100 2.76 3.14 13.79
N THR A 101 1.43 3.16 13.85
CA THR A 101 0.69 3.21 15.12
C THR A 101 0.96 1.96 15.95
N ALA A 102 0.90 0.77 15.33
CA ALA A 102 1.23 -0.49 16.00
C ALA A 102 2.67 -0.49 16.53
N ALA A 103 3.64 -0.06 15.73
CA ALA A 103 5.04 0.06 16.17
C ALA A 103 5.17 0.96 17.41
N SER A 104 4.47 2.10 17.41
CA SER A 104 4.46 3.04 18.53
C SER A 104 3.83 2.45 19.80
N TYR A 105 2.75 1.66 19.67
CA TYR A 105 2.16 0.94 20.80
C TYR A 105 3.12 -0.07 21.42
N TYR A 106 3.84 -0.83 20.60
CA TYR A 106 4.84 -1.78 21.10
C TYR A 106 5.98 -1.08 21.84
N GLU A 107 6.48 0.06 21.33
CA GLU A 107 7.51 0.86 22.00
C GLU A 107 7.04 1.41 23.36
N GLN A 108 5.79 1.87 23.45
CA GLN A 108 5.22 2.36 24.72
C GLN A 108 5.02 1.25 25.74
N GLN A 109 4.58 0.07 25.29
CA GLN A 109 4.44 -1.10 26.16
C GLN A 109 5.80 -1.52 26.73
N ASP A 110 6.84 -1.56 25.90
CA ASP A 110 8.21 -1.89 26.31
C ASP A 110 8.75 -0.90 27.36
N ALA A 111 8.57 0.40 27.12
CA ALA A 111 8.99 1.43 28.08
C ALA A 111 8.29 1.26 29.44
N ALA A 112 6.99 0.96 29.45
CA ALA A 112 6.22 0.75 30.68
C ALA A 112 6.64 -0.53 31.43
N GLU A 113 6.97 -1.60 30.70
CA GLU A 113 7.42 -2.87 31.27
C GLU A 113 8.83 -2.77 31.83
N HIS A 114 9.74 -2.11 31.11
CA HIS A 114 11.09 -1.81 31.59
C HIS A 114 11.07 -0.95 32.86
N GLU A 115 10.20 0.08 32.94
CA GLU A 115 10.04 0.86 34.17
C GLU A 115 9.51 0.02 35.34
N ARG A 116 8.58 -0.91 35.10
CA ARG A 116 8.07 -1.82 36.13
C ARG A 116 9.18 -2.75 36.63
N LEU A 117 9.96 -3.34 35.73
CA LEU A 117 11.07 -4.23 36.09
C LEU A 117 12.14 -3.49 36.89
N LYS A 118 12.53 -2.28 36.46
CA LYS A 118 13.50 -1.45 37.21
C LYS A 118 13.02 -1.10 38.62
N LYS A 119 11.71 -0.87 38.81
CA LYS A 119 11.11 -0.64 40.13
C LYS A 119 11.09 -1.89 41.01
N LEU A 120 10.96 -3.07 40.42
CA LEU A 120 11.01 -4.35 41.13
C LEU A 120 12.45 -4.75 41.49
N GLU A 121 13.43 -4.51 40.62
CA GLU A 121 14.86 -4.77 40.88
C GLU A 121 15.46 -3.79 41.90
N GLY A 122 15.02 -2.53 41.91
CA GLY A 122 15.42 -1.53 42.91
C GLY A 122 14.79 -1.73 44.30
N GLY A 123 14.02 -2.82 44.49
CA GLY A 123 13.25 -3.12 45.69
C GLY A 123 13.62 -4.45 46.35
N LEU A 124 14.85 -4.96 46.18
CA LEU A 124 15.38 -6.01 47.05
C LEU A 124 16.13 -5.36 48.24
N PRO A 125 15.75 -5.64 49.50
CA PRO A 125 16.51 -5.24 50.68
C PRO A 125 17.88 -5.90 50.75
#